data_AF-A0A2S7L2B2-F1
#
_entry.id   AF-A0A2S7L2B2-F1
#
_cell.length_a   1.000
_cell.length_b   1.000
_cell.length_c   1.000
_cell.angle_alpha   90.00
_cell.angle_beta   90.00
_cell.angle_gamma   90.00
#
_symmetry.space_group_name_H-M   'P 1'
#
loop_
_entity.id
_entity.type
_entity.pdbx_description
1 polymer ?
#
loop_
_entity_poly.entity_id
_entity_poly.type
_entity_poly.pdbx_seq_one_letter_code
_entity_poly.pdbx_strand_id
1 'polypeptide(L)'
;MKKLYLLLLIFIYQLSYSQDVLIENQADLDGLTPPTTITGNLSIISDGSDDIFDLSNLGSLVTITGTLIIQNNPILSNLDDLSSLTTISGGTITIQNNQNLYSFCGLSSVTPAPTAETISGNSFNPTYADIVGANCKAADVIYNDTANDRFNTQAEIDALPNDITHITDELIIGLDAATNDITDLSKFSKLRDIGGVY
;
A
#
# COMPACT_ATOMS: atom_id res chain seq x y z
N MET A 1 29.45 46.80 4.15
CA MET A 1 29.19 45.41 3.75
C MET A 1 28.02 44.86 4.56
N LYS A 2 26.79 44.98 4.04
CA LYS A 2 25.62 44.26 4.57
C LYS A 2 25.30 43.19 3.53
N LYS A 3 25.54 41.92 3.86
CA LYS A 3 25.10 40.78 3.04
C LYS A 3 23.57 40.77 3.11
N LEU A 4 22.93 41.21 2.03
CA LEU A 4 21.50 41.06 1.82
C LEU A 4 21.26 39.59 1.51
N TYR A 5 20.80 38.83 2.51
CA TYR A 5 20.29 37.49 2.28
C TYR A 5 19.04 37.62 1.42
N LEU A 6 19.18 37.29 0.14
CA LEU A 6 18.06 37.02 -0.74
C LEU A 6 17.38 35.77 -0.17
N LEU A 7 16.30 35.97 0.58
CA LEU A 7 15.35 34.92 0.91
C LEU A 7 14.72 34.48 -0.41
N LEU A 8 15.28 33.43 -1.00
CA LEU A 8 14.72 32.76 -2.16
C LEU A 8 13.42 32.09 -1.68
N LEU A 9 12.31 32.82 -1.72
CA LEU A 9 10.99 32.22 -1.65
C LEU A 9 10.84 31.37 -2.92
N ILE A 10 11.22 30.10 -2.82
CA ILE A 10 10.88 29.11 -3.84
C ILE A 10 9.36 28.96 -3.75
N PHE A 11 8.63 29.63 -4.63
CA PHE A 11 7.28 29.22 -4.98
C PHE A 11 7.44 27.86 -5.67
N ILE A 12 7.37 26.78 -4.89
CA ILE A 12 7.17 25.46 -5.45
C ILE A 12 5.78 25.54 -6.08
N TYR A 13 5.70 25.50 -7.40
CA TYR A 13 4.41 25.46 -8.09
C TYR A 13 3.70 24.19 -7.67
N GLN A 14 2.72 24.33 -6.79
CA GLN A 14 1.84 23.25 -6.39
C GLN A 14 0.96 22.90 -7.59
N LEU A 15 1.19 21.72 -8.17
CA LEU A 15 0.39 21.27 -9.29
C LEU A 15 -0.99 20.83 -8.79
N SER A 16 -2.03 21.34 -9.45
CA SER A 16 -3.42 21.00 -9.16
C SER A 16 -4.12 20.52 -10.41
N TYR A 17 -4.88 19.42 -10.30
CA TYR A 17 -5.86 19.04 -11.33
C TYR A 17 -7.20 19.70 -10.98
N SER A 18 -7.82 20.38 -11.94
CA SER A 18 -9.10 21.11 -11.72
C SER A 18 -10.34 20.31 -12.11
N GLN A 19 -10.22 18.98 -12.15
CA GLN A 19 -11.22 18.04 -12.63
C GLN A 19 -11.12 16.72 -11.87
N ASP A 20 -12.09 15.84 -12.09
CA ASP A 20 -12.00 14.45 -11.67
C ASP A 20 -10.81 13.76 -12.35
N VAL A 21 -10.11 12.94 -11.57
CA VAL A 21 -8.98 12.13 -12.01
C VAL A 21 -9.38 10.66 -11.89
N LEU A 22 -9.30 9.95 -13.02
CA LEU A 22 -9.48 8.52 -13.11
C LEU A 22 -8.15 7.89 -13.50
N ILE A 23 -7.74 6.87 -12.75
CA ILE A 23 -6.55 6.06 -12.97
C ILE A 23 -7.03 4.62 -13.14
N GLU A 24 -6.84 4.04 -14.33
CA GLU A 24 -7.32 2.71 -14.68
C GLU A 24 -6.20 1.67 -14.74
N ASN A 25 -4.94 2.11 -14.82
CA ASN A 25 -3.76 1.26 -14.81
C ASN A 25 -2.52 2.02 -14.30
N GLN A 26 -1.38 1.32 -14.16
CA GLN A 26 -0.12 1.95 -13.71
C GLN A 26 0.38 3.02 -14.69
N ALA A 27 0.22 2.82 -16.00
CA ALA A 27 0.67 3.79 -17.00
C ALA A 27 -0.09 5.14 -16.91
N ASP A 28 -1.39 5.12 -16.57
CA ASP A 28 -2.17 6.33 -16.32
C ASP A 28 -1.59 7.13 -15.17
N LEU A 29 -1.27 6.44 -14.07
CA LEU A 29 -0.69 7.04 -12.87
C LEU A 29 0.74 7.54 -13.12
N ASP A 30 1.58 6.74 -13.76
CA ASP A 30 2.96 7.10 -14.11
C ASP A 30 3.00 8.29 -15.08
N GLY A 31 1.98 8.42 -15.93
CA GLY A 31 1.78 9.54 -16.84
C GLY A 31 1.32 10.84 -16.17
N LEU A 32 0.86 10.80 -14.91
CA LEU A 32 0.52 12.01 -14.18
C LEU A 32 1.78 12.79 -13.82
N THR A 33 1.67 14.12 -13.88
CA THR A 33 2.64 14.94 -13.15
C THR A 33 2.19 14.96 -11.69
N PRO A 34 3.07 14.65 -10.70
CA PRO A 34 2.67 14.48 -9.31
C PRO A 34 1.84 15.64 -8.76
N PRO A 35 0.56 15.43 -8.43
CA PRO A 35 -0.31 16.48 -7.94
C PRO A 35 -0.11 16.74 -6.46
N THR A 36 -0.37 17.98 -6.07
CA THR A 36 -0.58 18.37 -4.67
C THR A 36 -2.06 18.51 -4.33
N THR A 37 -2.90 18.81 -5.32
CA THR A 37 -4.34 18.98 -5.15
C THR A 37 -5.11 18.37 -6.34
N ILE A 38 -6.23 17.72 -6.05
CA ILE A 38 -7.25 17.33 -7.03
C ILE A 38 -8.55 18.04 -6.67
N THR A 39 -8.97 18.96 -7.52
CA THR A 39 -10.24 19.69 -7.39
C THR A 39 -11.34 18.89 -8.10
N GLY A 40 -11.69 17.76 -7.50
CA GLY A 40 -12.59 16.76 -8.06
C GLY A 40 -12.52 15.46 -7.27
N ASN A 41 -13.09 14.39 -7.84
CA ASN A 41 -12.93 13.04 -7.35
C ASN A 41 -11.58 12.45 -7.79
N LEU A 42 -11.01 11.59 -6.96
CA LEU A 42 -9.92 10.68 -7.35
C LEU A 42 -10.46 9.26 -7.35
N SER A 43 -10.44 8.63 -8.52
CA SER A 43 -10.85 7.24 -8.74
C SER A 43 -9.65 6.43 -9.23
N ILE A 44 -9.26 5.41 -8.46
CA ILE A 44 -8.21 4.44 -8.80
C ILE A 44 -8.90 3.09 -8.98
N ILE A 45 -9.25 2.76 -10.21
CA ILE A 45 -10.12 1.62 -10.53
C ILE A 45 -9.53 0.84 -11.69
N SER A 46 -8.92 -0.31 -11.42
CA SER A 46 -8.33 -1.12 -12.50
C SER A 46 -9.38 -1.52 -13.54
N ASP A 47 -9.07 -1.32 -14.81
CA ASP A 47 -9.84 -1.83 -15.96
C ASP A 47 -9.36 -3.23 -16.41
N GLY A 48 -8.32 -3.77 -15.78
CA GLY A 48 -7.69 -5.04 -16.12
C GLY A 48 -6.72 -4.99 -17.30
N SER A 49 -6.41 -3.80 -17.84
CA SER A 49 -5.44 -3.63 -18.92
C SER A 49 -4.00 -3.77 -18.43
N ASP A 50 -3.71 -3.28 -17.23
CA ASP A 50 -2.46 -3.43 -16.50
C ASP A 50 -2.72 -3.22 -15.00
N ASP A 51 -1.88 -3.79 -14.16
CA ASP A 51 -2.08 -3.79 -12.72
C ASP A 51 -1.57 -2.50 -12.07
N ILE A 52 -2.31 -1.96 -11.09
CA ILE A 52 -1.85 -0.84 -10.25
C ILE A 52 -1.22 -1.42 -8.97
N PHE A 53 0.07 -1.17 -8.76
CA PHE A 53 0.82 -1.67 -7.59
C PHE A 53 1.64 -0.60 -6.86
N ASP A 54 1.91 0.53 -7.52
CA ASP A 54 2.72 1.61 -6.96
C ASP A 54 1.94 2.93 -7.00
N LEU A 55 1.74 3.56 -5.84
CA LEU A 55 1.05 4.84 -5.71
C LEU A 55 2.03 6.01 -5.51
N SER A 56 3.33 5.80 -5.67
CA SER A 56 4.39 6.77 -5.39
C SER A 56 4.23 8.09 -6.13
N ASN A 57 3.66 8.08 -7.35
CA ASN A 57 3.35 9.29 -8.11
C ASN A 57 2.26 10.18 -7.46
N LEU A 58 1.51 9.65 -6.50
CA LEU A 58 0.57 10.40 -5.64
C LEU A 58 1.21 10.84 -4.32
N GLY A 59 2.51 10.61 -4.10
CA GLY A 59 3.22 10.88 -2.84
C GLY A 59 3.19 12.33 -2.36
N SER A 60 2.94 13.27 -3.28
CA SER A 60 2.82 14.71 -2.97
C SER A 60 1.38 15.18 -2.79
N LEU A 61 0.39 14.30 -2.97
CA LEU A 61 -1.03 14.67 -2.93
C LEU A 61 -1.45 15.01 -1.50
N VAL A 62 -1.92 16.24 -1.30
CA VAL A 62 -2.34 16.76 0.01
C VAL A 62 -3.85 16.86 0.12
N THR A 63 -4.53 17.24 -0.97
CA THR A 63 -5.97 17.55 -0.95
C THR A 63 -6.73 16.91 -2.12
N ILE A 64 -7.85 16.29 -1.80
CA ILE A 64 -8.92 15.93 -2.74
C ILE A 64 -10.17 16.71 -2.32
N THR A 65 -10.74 17.53 -3.21
CA THR A 65 -11.93 18.30 -2.84
C THR A 65 -13.23 17.49 -2.96
N GLY A 66 -13.22 16.43 -3.77
CA GLY A 66 -14.33 15.49 -3.93
C GLY A 66 -14.15 14.24 -3.07
N THR A 67 -14.38 13.09 -3.68
CA THR A 67 -14.34 11.76 -3.03
C THR A 67 -13.08 10.98 -3.42
N LEU A 68 -12.69 10.02 -2.56
CA LEU A 68 -11.65 9.05 -2.86
C LEU A 68 -12.29 7.68 -3.11
N ILE A 69 -12.04 7.12 -4.29
CA ILE A 69 -12.51 5.79 -4.68
C ILE A 69 -11.29 4.95 -5.08
N ILE A 70 -11.08 3.81 -4.42
CA ILE A 70 -10.04 2.83 -4.76
C ILE A 70 -10.69 1.46 -4.87
N GLN A 71 -10.86 0.94 -6.09
CA GLN A 71 -11.62 -0.29 -6.30
C GLN A 71 -10.97 -1.23 -7.31
N ASN A 72 -11.17 -2.54 -7.09
CA ASN A 72 -10.78 -3.58 -8.04
C ASN A 72 -9.29 -3.57 -8.42
N ASN A 73 -8.38 -3.18 -7.53
CA ASN A 73 -6.93 -3.26 -7.75
C ASN A 73 -6.40 -4.52 -7.05
N PRO A 74 -6.33 -5.69 -7.73
CA PRO A 74 -6.10 -6.97 -7.06
C PRO A 74 -4.71 -7.10 -6.44
N ILE A 75 -3.69 -6.44 -7.01
CA ILE A 75 -2.31 -6.53 -6.52
C ILE A 75 -1.87 -5.36 -5.64
N LEU A 76 -2.61 -4.25 -5.63
CA LEU A 76 -2.33 -3.11 -4.77
C LEU A 76 -2.36 -3.57 -3.30
N SER A 77 -1.26 -3.36 -2.59
CA SER A 77 -1.04 -3.98 -1.28
C SER A 77 -1.08 -2.99 -0.12
N ASN A 78 -0.82 -1.71 -0.38
CA ASN A 78 -0.81 -0.66 0.64
C ASN A 78 -1.21 0.70 0.03
N LEU A 79 -1.53 1.66 0.89
CA LEU A 79 -1.79 3.06 0.54
C LEU A 79 -0.73 4.00 1.13
N ASP A 80 0.44 3.51 1.50
CA ASP A 80 1.39 4.26 2.33
C ASP A 80 1.97 5.48 1.60
N ASP A 81 2.03 5.43 0.27
CA ASP A 81 2.37 6.59 -0.57
C ASP A 81 1.36 7.75 -0.44
N LEU A 82 0.14 7.51 0.04
CA LEU A 82 -0.83 8.56 0.31
C LEU A 82 -0.61 9.28 1.66
N SER A 83 0.50 9.02 2.37
CA SER A 83 0.79 9.59 3.70
C SER A 83 0.80 11.13 3.78
N SER A 84 0.98 11.83 2.65
CA SER A 84 0.87 13.29 2.55
C SER A 84 -0.58 13.80 2.49
N LEU A 85 -1.56 12.92 2.23
CA LEU A 85 -2.96 13.29 2.06
C LEU A 85 -3.57 13.68 3.41
N THR A 86 -3.97 14.93 3.53
CA THR A 86 -4.56 15.46 4.76
C THR A 86 -6.04 15.79 4.63
N THR A 87 -6.57 15.94 3.41
CA THR A 87 -7.93 16.49 3.23
C THR A 87 -8.69 15.77 2.13
N ILE A 88 -9.90 15.28 2.44
CA ILE A 88 -10.89 14.78 1.49
C ILE A 88 -12.22 15.52 1.74
N SER A 89 -12.43 16.65 1.07
CA SER A 89 -13.52 17.58 1.41
C SER A 89 -14.92 17.07 1.04
N GLY A 90 -15.05 16.16 0.08
CA GLY A 90 -16.32 15.53 -0.26
C GLY A 90 -16.79 14.52 0.79
N GLY A 91 -15.95 14.21 1.79
CA GLY A 91 -16.31 13.42 2.96
C GLY A 91 -16.60 11.95 2.70
N THR A 92 -16.37 11.45 1.48
CA THR A 92 -16.65 10.05 1.13
C THR A 92 -15.36 9.32 0.74
N ILE A 93 -15.13 8.18 1.39
CA ILE A 93 -14.04 7.25 1.07
C ILE A 93 -14.66 5.88 0.75
N THR A 94 -14.36 5.35 -0.44
CA THR A 94 -14.78 4.02 -0.87
C THR A 94 -13.55 3.23 -1.27
N ILE A 95 -13.23 2.16 -0.53
CA ILE A 95 -12.08 1.30 -0.80
C ILE A 95 -12.55 -0.15 -0.79
N GLN A 96 -12.75 -0.74 -1.97
CA GLN A 96 -13.39 -2.05 -2.07
C GLN A 96 -12.75 -2.98 -3.10
N ASN A 97 -12.81 -4.28 -2.82
CA ASN A 97 -12.38 -5.33 -3.76
C ASN A 97 -10.90 -5.24 -4.18
N ASN A 98 -10.02 -4.75 -3.31
CA ASN A 98 -8.56 -4.76 -3.53
C ASN A 98 -7.98 -5.94 -2.74
N GLN A 99 -7.97 -7.13 -3.34
CA GLN A 99 -7.80 -8.41 -2.62
C GLN A 99 -6.50 -8.53 -1.80
N ASN A 100 -5.42 -7.87 -2.23
CA ASN A 100 -4.14 -7.87 -1.53
C ASN A 100 -3.92 -6.64 -0.63
N LEU A 101 -4.84 -5.68 -0.62
CA LEU A 101 -4.70 -4.44 0.15
C LEU A 101 -4.80 -4.72 1.65
N TYR A 102 -3.67 -4.57 2.35
CA TYR A 102 -3.54 -4.88 3.77
C TYR A 102 -3.17 -3.67 4.63
N SER A 103 -2.61 -2.59 4.04
CA SER A 103 -2.25 -1.36 4.77
C SER A 103 -3.01 -0.15 4.23
N PHE A 104 -3.62 0.59 5.15
CA PHE A 104 -4.36 1.84 4.95
C PHE A 104 -3.67 2.99 5.68
N CYS A 105 -2.43 2.79 6.17
CA CYS A 105 -1.76 3.72 7.07
C CYS A 105 -1.47 5.09 6.44
N GLY A 106 -1.33 5.16 5.11
CA GLY A 106 -1.24 6.45 4.41
C GLY A 106 -2.46 7.36 4.59
N LEU A 107 -3.63 6.84 4.99
CA LEU A 107 -4.83 7.66 5.23
C LEU A 107 -4.97 8.18 6.68
N SER A 108 -4.02 7.86 7.56
CA SER A 108 -4.08 8.22 8.99
C SER A 108 -4.05 9.73 9.28
N SER A 109 -3.54 10.52 8.35
CA SER A 109 -3.43 11.99 8.46
C SER A 109 -4.63 12.75 7.91
N VAL A 110 -5.59 12.07 7.26
CA VAL A 110 -6.76 12.72 6.68
C VAL A 110 -7.58 13.35 7.80
N THR A 111 -7.99 14.60 7.67
CA THR A 111 -8.92 15.29 8.57
C THR A 111 -9.74 16.35 7.80
N PRO A 112 -11.00 16.63 8.18
CA PRO A 112 -11.80 15.93 9.18
C PRO A 112 -12.11 14.49 8.76
N ALA A 113 -12.63 13.69 9.70
CA ALA A 113 -13.10 12.34 9.39
C ALA A 113 -14.12 12.36 8.24
N PRO A 114 -14.12 11.35 7.35
CA PRO A 114 -15.14 11.23 6.32
C PRO A 114 -16.53 11.11 6.96
N THR A 115 -17.52 11.67 6.29
CA THR A 115 -18.93 11.55 6.68
C THR A 115 -19.55 10.23 6.21
N ALA A 116 -18.93 9.57 5.22
CA ALA A 116 -19.29 8.25 4.74
C ALA A 116 -18.02 7.44 4.38
N GLU A 117 -17.94 6.21 4.89
CA GLU A 117 -16.88 5.26 4.55
C GLU A 117 -17.48 3.94 4.08
N THR A 118 -16.85 3.32 3.08
CA THR A 118 -17.14 1.95 2.67
C THR A 118 -15.82 1.24 2.41
N ILE A 119 -15.40 0.40 3.36
CA ILE A 119 -14.17 -0.40 3.28
C ILE A 119 -14.53 -1.87 3.39
N SER A 120 -14.43 -2.63 2.29
CA SER A 120 -14.88 -4.03 2.25
C SER A 120 -14.26 -4.82 1.09
N GLY A 121 -14.05 -6.12 1.26
CA GLY A 121 -13.53 -6.97 0.17
C GLY A 121 -12.04 -6.77 -0.10
N ASN A 122 -11.29 -6.21 0.86
CA ASN A 122 -9.84 -6.11 0.84
C ASN A 122 -9.21 -7.19 1.76
N SER A 123 -7.87 -7.34 1.75
CA SER A 123 -7.18 -8.27 2.67
C SER A 123 -7.32 -7.83 4.13
N PHE A 124 -7.47 -6.53 4.39
CA PHE A 124 -7.77 -5.95 5.68
C PHE A 124 -8.86 -4.91 5.51
N ASN A 125 -9.85 -4.85 6.40
CA ASN A 125 -10.99 -3.94 6.26
C ASN A 125 -11.20 -3.13 7.55
N PRO A 126 -10.29 -2.19 7.87
CA PRO A 126 -10.42 -1.34 9.05
C PRO A 126 -11.56 -0.35 8.87
N THR A 127 -12.15 0.12 9.97
CA THR A 127 -12.95 1.36 9.95
C THR A 127 -12.01 2.57 9.84
N TYR A 128 -12.50 3.74 9.46
CA TYR A 128 -11.65 4.93 9.51
C TYR A 128 -11.18 5.26 10.93
N ALA A 129 -12.01 4.96 11.94
CA ALA A 129 -11.63 5.09 13.35
C ALA A 129 -10.44 4.18 13.71
N ASP A 130 -10.38 2.97 13.16
CA ASP A 130 -9.22 2.08 13.30
C ASP A 130 -7.98 2.68 12.63
N ILE A 131 -8.12 3.24 11.42
CA ILE A 131 -7.02 3.84 10.66
C ILE A 131 -6.35 4.96 11.46
N VAL A 132 -7.13 5.93 11.97
CA VAL A 132 -6.59 7.03 12.77
C VAL A 132 -6.20 6.60 14.19
N GLY A 133 -6.71 5.45 14.65
CA GLY A 133 -6.38 4.80 15.93
C GLY A 133 -5.13 3.92 15.88
N ALA A 134 -4.30 4.04 14.84
CA ALA A 134 -3.10 3.25 14.59
C ALA A 134 -3.33 1.74 14.35
N ASN A 135 -4.57 1.32 14.13
CA ASN A 135 -4.95 -0.02 13.67
C ASN A 135 -5.16 -0.01 12.14
N CYS A 136 -4.20 0.58 11.41
CA CYS A 136 -4.33 0.89 9.99
C CYS A 136 -3.81 -0.21 9.04
N LYS A 137 -3.23 -1.29 9.56
CA LYS A 137 -2.75 -2.41 8.75
C LYS A 137 -3.07 -3.77 9.38
N ALA A 138 -3.17 -4.81 8.54
CA ALA A 138 -3.21 -6.18 9.01
C ALA A 138 -2.00 -6.50 9.90
N ALA A 139 -2.23 -7.25 10.98
CA ALA A 139 -1.13 -7.77 11.78
C ALA A 139 -0.24 -8.69 10.94
N ASP A 140 1.07 -8.59 11.16
CA ASP A 140 2.03 -9.44 10.49
C ASP A 140 2.09 -10.82 11.18
N VAL A 141 2.09 -11.90 10.39
CA VAL A 141 2.41 -13.26 10.84
C VAL A 141 3.91 -13.44 10.65
N ILE A 142 4.65 -13.32 11.75
CA ILE A 142 6.10 -13.37 11.77
C ILE A 142 6.56 -14.80 11.99
N TYR A 143 7.35 -15.33 11.05
CA TYR A 143 8.12 -16.55 11.24
C TYR A 143 9.57 -16.19 11.57
N ASN A 144 10.06 -16.71 12.69
CA ASN A 144 11.42 -16.52 13.18
C ASN A 144 11.89 -17.85 13.77
N ASP A 145 12.60 -18.64 12.96
CA ASP A 145 13.30 -19.83 13.43
C ASP A 145 14.67 -19.92 12.77
N THR A 146 15.62 -19.18 13.35
CA THR A 146 17.05 -19.15 12.93
C THR A 146 17.70 -20.53 12.74
N ALA A 147 17.13 -21.62 13.28
CA ALA A 147 17.62 -22.98 13.09
C ALA A 147 16.95 -23.73 11.91
N ASN A 148 15.73 -23.34 11.52
CA ASN A 148 14.90 -24.03 10.54
C ASN A 148 14.44 -23.16 9.36
N ASP A 149 14.97 -21.95 9.15
CA ASP A 149 14.65 -21.16 7.94
C ASP A 149 15.23 -21.78 6.62
N ARG A 150 15.75 -23.01 6.70
CA ARG A 150 16.27 -23.83 5.60
C ARG A 150 15.33 -25.00 5.36
N PHE A 151 14.46 -24.85 4.38
CA PHE A 151 13.48 -25.87 4.01
C PHE A 151 13.99 -26.71 2.86
N ASN A 152 13.96 -28.03 3.02
CA ASN A 152 14.35 -28.97 1.98
C ASN A 152 13.25 -30.00 1.68
N THR A 153 12.28 -30.23 2.56
CA THR A 153 11.22 -31.20 2.35
C THR A 153 9.82 -30.57 2.40
N GLN A 154 8.85 -31.17 1.71
CA GLN A 154 7.46 -30.74 1.76
C GLN A 154 6.91 -30.83 3.19
N ALA A 155 7.35 -31.82 3.98
CA ALA A 155 6.93 -31.96 5.37
C ALA A 155 7.36 -30.77 6.26
N GLU A 156 8.54 -30.17 5.98
CA GLU A 156 8.98 -28.98 6.69
C GLU A 156 8.13 -27.76 6.31
N ILE A 157 7.80 -27.60 5.02
CA ILE A 157 6.89 -26.53 4.57
C ILE A 157 5.50 -26.70 5.18
N ASP A 158 4.93 -27.92 5.15
CA ASP A 158 3.58 -28.19 5.66
C ASP A 158 3.44 -27.90 7.16
N ALA A 159 4.53 -28.04 7.91
CA ALA A 159 4.61 -27.75 9.35
C ALA A 159 4.61 -26.24 9.68
N LEU A 160 4.83 -25.37 8.69
CA LEU A 160 4.84 -23.93 8.90
C LEU A 160 3.45 -23.36 9.23
N PRO A 161 3.39 -22.24 9.97
CA PRO A 161 2.19 -21.42 10.06
C PRO A 161 1.64 -21.10 8.67
N ASN A 162 0.31 -21.01 8.55
CA ASN A 162 -0.31 -20.48 7.34
C ASN A 162 -0.14 -18.95 7.29
N ASP A 163 -0.22 -18.40 6.09
CA ASP A 163 -0.27 -16.96 5.83
C ASP A 163 0.90 -16.18 6.44
N ILE A 164 2.11 -16.76 6.46
CA ILE A 164 3.33 -16.06 6.89
C ILE A 164 3.48 -14.80 6.05
N THR A 165 3.62 -13.65 6.70
CA THR A 165 3.78 -12.36 6.02
C THR A 165 5.19 -11.80 6.14
N HIS A 166 5.96 -12.22 7.15
CA HIS A 166 7.32 -11.75 7.36
C HIS A 166 8.22 -12.87 7.88
N ILE A 167 9.42 -12.97 7.32
CA ILE A 167 10.51 -13.83 7.81
C ILE A 167 11.65 -12.91 8.29
N THR A 168 12.08 -13.10 9.54
CA THR A 168 13.00 -12.16 10.22
C THR A 168 14.48 -12.37 9.89
N ASP A 169 14.82 -13.37 9.08
CA ASP A 169 16.19 -13.68 8.70
C ASP A 169 16.24 -14.10 7.21
N GLU A 170 16.93 -15.19 6.89
CA GLU A 170 17.10 -15.68 5.52
C GLU A 170 16.09 -16.79 5.23
N LEU A 171 15.41 -16.76 4.07
CA LEU A 171 14.60 -17.89 3.60
C LEU A 171 15.40 -18.74 2.60
N ILE A 172 15.77 -19.95 2.97
CA ILE A 172 16.46 -20.92 2.08
C ILE A 172 15.50 -22.06 1.73
N ILE A 173 15.33 -22.34 0.44
CA ILE A 173 14.45 -23.42 -0.06
C ILE A 173 15.23 -24.34 -1.01
N GLY A 174 15.15 -25.65 -0.79
CA GLY A 174 15.62 -26.70 -1.70
C GLY A 174 17.14 -26.80 -1.84
N LEU A 175 17.88 -26.61 -0.73
CA LEU A 175 19.35 -26.57 -0.73
C LEU A 175 20.03 -27.89 -1.15
N ASP A 176 19.48 -29.04 -0.76
CA ASP A 176 19.99 -30.37 -1.06
C ASP A 176 19.07 -31.09 -2.05
N ALA A 177 19.49 -31.12 -3.31
CA ALA A 177 18.76 -31.78 -4.40
C ALA A 177 18.56 -33.30 -4.19
N ALA A 178 19.37 -33.96 -3.34
CA ALA A 178 19.20 -35.39 -3.08
C ALA A 178 18.01 -35.68 -2.16
N THR A 179 17.62 -34.71 -1.35
CA THR A 179 16.54 -34.84 -0.36
C THR A 179 15.37 -33.90 -0.64
N ASN A 180 15.44 -33.09 -1.71
CA ASN A 180 14.42 -32.11 -2.03
C ASN A 180 13.17 -32.76 -2.66
N ASP A 181 12.04 -32.69 -1.95
CA ASP A 181 10.72 -33.13 -2.41
C ASP A 181 9.64 -32.03 -2.34
N ILE A 182 10.03 -30.76 -2.21
CA ILE A 182 9.11 -29.62 -2.14
C ILE A 182 8.35 -29.47 -3.46
N THR A 183 7.03 -29.48 -3.39
CA THR A 183 6.10 -29.29 -4.52
C THR A 183 5.09 -28.17 -4.31
N ASP A 184 4.89 -27.71 -3.06
CA ASP A 184 3.96 -26.65 -2.70
C ASP A 184 4.61 -25.65 -1.73
N LEU A 185 4.56 -24.37 -2.10
CA LEU A 185 5.04 -23.23 -1.32
C LEU A 185 3.90 -22.29 -0.88
N SER A 186 2.66 -22.77 -0.91
CA SER A 186 1.45 -21.99 -0.61
C SER A 186 1.47 -21.32 0.77
N LYS A 187 2.23 -21.87 1.72
CA LYS A 187 2.48 -21.27 3.05
C LYS A 187 3.08 -19.86 3.00
N PHE A 188 3.84 -19.55 1.95
CA PHE A 188 4.46 -18.25 1.72
C PHE A 188 3.66 -17.36 0.76
N SER A 189 2.43 -17.75 0.39
CA SER A 189 1.62 -16.97 -0.57
C SER A 189 1.25 -15.56 -0.08
N LYS A 190 1.39 -15.29 1.23
CA LYS A 190 1.17 -13.98 1.85
C LYS A 190 2.47 -13.30 2.28
N LEU A 191 3.63 -13.86 1.94
CA LEU A 191 4.93 -13.32 2.31
C LEU A 191 5.13 -11.95 1.64
N ARG A 192 5.41 -10.94 2.45
CA ARG A 192 5.59 -9.54 2.02
C ARG A 192 7.05 -9.10 2.14
N ASP A 193 7.76 -9.67 3.10
CA ASP A 193 9.12 -9.25 3.43
C ASP A 193 9.94 -10.42 4.01
N ILE A 194 11.22 -10.44 3.65
CA ILE A 194 12.24 -11.37 4.13
C ILE A 194 13.44 -10.50 4.47
N GLY A 195 13.91 -10.52 5.72
CA GLY A 195 15.09 -9.74 6.06
C GLY A 195 15.69 -10.07 7.41
N GLY A 196 16.97 -10.45 7.39
CA GLY A 196 17.88 -10.47 8.54
C GLY A 196 18.75 -9.21 8.59
N VAL A 197 19.06 -8.77 9.80
CA VAL A 197 20.05 -7.70 10.03
C VAL A 197 21.43 -8.29 9.73
N TYR A 198 22.11 -7.80 8.68
CA TYR A 198 23.57 -8.00 8.58
C TYR A 198 24.29 -7.16 9.65
#